data_AF-A0A8S2TKB0-F1
#
_entry.id   AF-A0A8S2TKB0-F1
#
_cell.length_a   1.000
_cell.length_b   1.000
_cell.length_c   1.000
_cell.angle_alpha   90.00
_cell.angle_beta   90.00
_cell.angle_gamma   90.00
#
_symmetry.space_group_name_H-M   'P 1'
#
loop_
_entity.id
_entity.type
_entity.pdbx_description
1 polymer ?
#
loop_
_entity_poly.entity_id
_entity_poly.type
_entity_poly.pdbx_seq_one_letter_code
_entity_poly.pdbx_strand_id
1 'polypeptide(L)'
;TKADALTLARRTLLLIGFMQLWDGYNIINTGIVKACGKQKRSAMISFLGFYVFGIPVAAFLMFFVRIDIYGFWIGVIIAETVTNIFLFLLIYRFNWENHAKAALVRIQFNTNNISIVTTGNGESEDTKINSRNDAEEIIPMESIGLKILVLLLFILFFIAGIITSK
;
A
#
# COMPACT_ATOMS: atom_id res chain seq x y z
N THR A 1 -18.13 -15.57 -33.98
CA THR A 1 -18.37 -16.29 -32.70
C THR A 1 -17.21 -17.15 -32.15
N LYS A 2 -16.22 -17.62 -32.92
CA LYS A 2 -14.93 -18.13 -32.35
C LYS A 2 -13.74 -17.20 -32.61
N ALA A 3 -13.71 -16.56 -33.78
CA ALA A 3 -12.69 -15.58 -34.15
C ALA A 3 -12.72 -14.32 -33.27
N ASP A 4 -13.92 -13.85 -32.87
CA ASP A 4 -14.08 -12.68 -32.01
C ASP A 4 -13.57 -12.93 -30.60
N ALA A 5 -13.84 -14.13 -30.05
CA ALA A 5 -13.34 -14.55 -28.75
C ALA A 5 -11.82 -14.67 -28.74
N LEU A 6 -11.22 -15.24 -29.80
CA LEU A 6 -9.77 -15.34 -29.93
C LEU A 6 -9.11 -13.95 -30.03
N THR A 7 -9.72 -13.03 -30.78
CA THR A 7 -9.22 -11.67 -30.95
C THR A 7 -9.31 -10.87 -29.64
N LEU A 8 -10.40 -11.04 -28.88
CA LEU A 8 -10.59 -10.44 -27.57
C LEU A 8 -9.59 -11.00 -26.54
N ALA A 9 -9.42 -12.32 -26.51
CA ALA A 9 -8.46 -12.99 -25.62
C ALA A 9 -7.02 -12.53 -25.90
N ARG A 10 -6.60 -12.46 -27.17
CA ARG A 10 -5.26 -11.99 -27.56
C ARG A 10 -4.96 -10.58 -27.06
N ARG A 11 -5.92 -9.66 -27.18
CA ARG A 11 -5.77 -8.27 -26.71
C ARG A 11 -5.73 -8.19 -25.19
N THR A 12 -6.56 -8.98 -24.52
CA THR A 12 -6.64 -9.01 -23.04
C THR A 12 -5.38 -9.64 -22.44
N LEU A 13 -4.82 -10.67 -23.04
CA LEU A 13 -3.57 -11.31 -22.62
C LEU A 13 -2.38 -10.34 -22.60
N LEU A 14 -2.24 -9.50 -23.64
CA LEU A 14 -1.21 -8.48 -23.69
C LEU A 14 -1.39 -7.42 -22.60
N LEU A 15 -2.64 -7.02 -22.33
CA LEU A 15 -2.98 -6.09 -21.26
C LEU A 15 -2.64 -6.66 -19.89
N ILE A 16 -2.99 -7.93 -19.63
CA ILE A 16 -2.68 -8.64 -18.39
C ILE A 16 -1.15 -8.79 -18.22
N GLY A 17 -0.42 -9.06 -19.31
CA GLY A 17 1.04 -9.13 -19.26
C GLY A 17 1.67 -7.82 -18.79
N PHE A 18 1.14 -6.67 -19.24
CA PHE A 18 1.58 -5.36 -18.76
C PHE A 18 1.16 -5.09 -17.31
N MET A 19 -0.07 -5.47 -16.94
CA MET A 19 -0.56 -5.37 -15.55
C MET A 19 0.34 -6.10 -14.57
N GLN A 20 0.86 -7.26 -14.94
CA GLN A 20 1.70 -8.08 -14.06
C GLN A 20 2.95 -7.34 -13.54
N LEU A 21 3.50 -6.39 -14.31
CA LEU A 21 4.60 -5.53 -13.87
C LEU A 21 4.16 -4.59 -12.75
N TRP A 22 2.95 -4.06 -12.87
CA TRP A 22 2.34 -3.16 -11.89
C TRP A 22 2.00 -3.88 -10.59
N ASP A 23 1.41 -5.08 -10.71
CA ASP A 23 1.16 -5.99 -9.59
C ASP A 23 2.48 -6.30 -8.86
N GLY A 24 3.54 -6.61 -9.60
CA GLY A 24 4.87 -6.88 -9.03
C GLY A 24 5.40 -5.70 -8.21
N TYR A 25 5.27 -4.48 -8.73
CA TYR A 25 5.66 -3.27 -8.00
C TYR A 25 4.82 -3.06 -6.73
N ASN A 26 3.51 -3.35 -6.80
CA ASN A 26 2.62 -3.29 -5.64
C ASN A 26 3.01 -4.29 -4.55
N ILE A 27 3.34 -5.53 -4.94
CA ILE A 27 3.80 -6.58 -4.03
C ILE A 27 5.07 -6.17 -3.31
N ILE A 28 6.05 -5.58 -4.03
CA ILE A 28 7.30 -5.11 -3.43
C ILE A 28 7.04 -4.05 -2.37
N ASN A 29 6.28 -2.99 -2.72
CA ASN A 29 5.98 -1.91 -1.79
C ASN A 29 5.20 -2.42 -0.56
N THR A 30 4.21 -3.28 -0.79
CA THR A 30 3.43 -3.91 0.28
C THR A 30 4.31 -4.79 1.17
N GLY A 31 5.23 -5.55 0.58
CA GLY A 31 6.20 -6.37 1.28
C GLY A 31 7.10 -5.55 2.19
N ILE A 32 7.64 -4.42 1.71
CA ILE A 32 8.49 -3.52 2.49
C ILE A 32 7.75 -3.02 3.74
N VAL A 33 6.53 -2.49 3.58
CA VAL A 33 5.73 -1.96 4.70
C VAL A 33 5.38 -3.06 5.71
N LYS A 34 5.07 -4.28 5.23
CA LYS A 34 4.81 -5.44 6.09
C LYS A 34 6.06 -5.91 6.83
N ALA A 35 7.23 -5.90 6.18
CA ALA A 35 8.52 -6.26 6.78
C ALA A 35 8.91 -5.31 7.91
N CYS A 36 8.57 -4.02 7.82
CA CYS A 36 8.72 -3.06 8.91
C CYS A 36 7.72 -3.25 10.08
N GLY A 37 6.87 -4.28 10.05
CA GLY A 37 5.85 -4.54 11.07
C GLY A 37 4.62 -3.63 10.96
N LYS A 38 4.49 -2.85 9.89
CA LYS A 38 3.43 -1.84 9.70
C LYS A 38 2.26 -2.37 8.87
N GLN A 39 1.86 -3.62 9.08
CA GLN A 39 0.86 -4.34 8.26
C GLN A 39 -0.51 -3.64 8.24
N LYS A 40 -0.97 -3.11 9.37
CA LYS A 40 -2.25 -2.38 9.49
C LYS A 40 -2.34 -1.18 8.53
N ARG A 41 -1.23 -0.45 8.34
CA ARG A 41 -1.16 0.69 7.41
C ARG A 41 -1.27 0.25 5.95
N SER A 42 -0.54 -0.81 5.59
CA SER A 42 -0.61 -1.38 4.24
C SER A 42 -2.02 -1.87 3.90
N ALA A 43 -2.67 -2.58 4.83
CA ALA A 43 -4.04 -3.07 4.65
C ALA A 43 -5.04 -1.91 4.44
N MET A 44 -4.94 -0.86 5.26
CA MET A 44 -5.83 0.30 5.15
C MET A 44 -5.66 1.05 3.82
N ILE A 45 -4.41 1.27 3.37
CA ILE A 45 -4.14 1.96 2.10
C ILE A 45 -4.68 1.14 0.92
N SER A 46 -4.47 -0.17 0.91
CA SER A 46 -5.00 -1.07 -0.13
C SER A 46 -6.54 -1.09 -0.13
N PHE A 47 -7.16 -1.11 1.04
CA PHE A 47 -8.62 -1.05 1.18
C PHE A 47 -9.18 0.28 0.66
N LEU A 48 -8.62 1.42 1.07
CA LEU A 48 -9.06 2.73 0.58
C LEU A 48 -8.85 2.85 -0.94
N GLY A 49 -7.69 2.44 -1.45
CA GLY A 49 -7.38 2.49 -2.88
C GLY A 49 -8.41 1.73 -3.73
N PHE A 50 -8.73 0.49 -3.35
CA PHE A 50 -9.68 -0.32 -4.13
C PHE A 50 -11.14 0.09 -3.92
N TYR A 51 -11.57 0.30 -2.67
CA TYR A 51 -12.99 0.51 -2.38
C TYR A 51 -13.45 1.94 -2.60
N VAL A 52 -12.60 2.93 -2.28
CA VAL A 52 -12.97 4.36 -2.40
C VAL A 52 -12.66 4.89 -3.79
N PHE A 53 -11.60 4.41 -4.45
CA PHE A 53 -11.21 4.89 -5.79
C PHE A 53 -11.48 3.86 -6.87
N GLY A 54 -11.02 2.62 -6.69
CA GLY A 54 -11.13 1.59 -7.72
C GLY A 54 -12.57 1.29 -8.15
N ILE A 55 -13.46 1.02 -7.19
CA ILE A 55 -14.86 0.70 -7.50
C ILE A 55 -15.60 1.88 -8.14
N PRO A 56 -15.56 3.12 -7.61
CA PRO A 56 -16.25 4.24 -8.24
C PRO A 56 -15.68 4.61 -9.61
N VAL A 57 -14.36 4.58 -9.79
CA VAL A 57 -13.72 4.88 -11.08
C VAL A 57 -14.04 3.80 -12.10
N ALA A 58 -13.97 2.51 -11.71
CA ALA A 58 -14.31 1.41 -12.61
C ALA A 58 -15.79 1.45 -13.01
N ALA A 59 -16.70 1.68 -12.06
CA ALA A 59 -18.12 1.83 -12.34
C ALA A 59 -18.40 3.05 -13.23
N PHE A 60 -17.74 4.18 -12.96
CA PHE A 60 -17.88 5.38 -13.79
C PHE A 60 -17.41 5.12 -15.22
N LEU A 61 -16.22 4.56 -15.43
CA LEU A 61 -15.75 4.23 -16.79
C LEU A 61 -16.67 3.23 -17.50
N MET A 62 -17.17 2.23 -16.77
CA MET A 62 -18.04 1.20 -17.32
C MET A 62 -19.40 1.77 -17.76
N PHE A 63 -20.04 2.60 -16.93
CA PHE A 63 -21.40 3.08 -17.17
C PHE A 63 -21.46 4.41 -17.92
N PHE A 64 -20.58 5.38 -17.63
CA PHE A 64 -20.59 6.70 -18.27
C PHE A 64 -19.90 6.69 -19.64
N VAL A 65 -18.73 6.05 -19.73
CA VAL A 65 -17.92 6.07 -20.96
C VAL A 65 -18.29 4.91 -21.90
N ARG A 66 -19.12 3.95 -21.45
CA ARG A 66 -19.64 2.79 -22.22
C ARG A 66 -18.54 1.98 -22.94
N ILE A 67 -17.39 1.83 -22.28
CA ILE A 67 -16.24 1.05 -22.78
C ILE A 67 -16.29 -0.43 -22.34
N ASP A 68 -17.45 -0.89 -21.88
CA ASP A 68 -17.70 -2.27 -21.43
C ASP A 68 -16.61 -2.80 -20.48
N ILE A 69 -16.14 -4.03 -20.72
CA ILE A 69 -15.11 -4.72 -19.91
C ILE A 69 -13.78 -3.95 -19.87
N TYR A 70 -13.46 -3.16 -20.89
CA TYR A 70 -12.22 -2.39 -20.93
C TYR A 70 -12.20 -1.25 -19.91
N GLY A 71 -13.36 -0.64 -19.66
CA GLY A 71 -13.51 0.37 -18.61
C GLY A 71 -13.19 -0.19 -17.22
N PHE A 72 -13.59 -1.43 -16.96
CA PHE A 72 -13.25 -2.14 -15.72
C PHE A 72 -11.73 -2.33 -15.57
N TRP A 73 -11.06 -2.88 -16.60
CA TRP A 73 -9.61 -3.11 -16.54
C TRP A 73 -8.81 -1.81 -16.37
N ILE A 74 -9.21 -0.73 -17.04
CA ILE A 74 -8.58 0.59 -16.87
C ILE A 74 -8.81 1.13 -15.45
N GLY A 75 -10.01 0.95 -14.90
CA GLY A 75 -10.31 1.32 -13.52
C GLY A 75 -9.42 0.57 -12.51
N VAL A 76 -9.16 -0.72 -12.73
CA VAL A 76 -8.23 -1.51 -11.91
C VAL A 76 -6.81 -0.98 -12.00
N ILE A 77 -6.29 -0.67 -13.20
CA ILE A 77 -4.96 -0.05 -13.39
C ILE A 77 -4.85 1.21 -12.52
N ILE A 78 -5.84 2.10 -12.63
CA ILE A 78 -5.84 3.37 -11.92
C ILE A 78 -5.87 3.13 -10.40
N ALA A 79 -6.69 2.20 -9.92
CA ALA A 79 -6.77 1.85 -8.51
C ALA A 79 -5.41 1.36 -7.96
N GLU A 80 -4.75 0.49 -8.71
CA GLU A 80 -3.44 -0.01 -8.31
C GLU A 80 -2.36 1.06 -8.39
N THR A 81 -2.37 1.92 -9.41
CA THR A 81 -1.44 3.05 -9.54
C THR A 81 -1.55 3.98 -8.34
N VAL A 82 -2.76 4.37 -7.97
CA VAL A 82 -3.01 5.22 -6.80
C VAL A 82 -2.50 4.55 -5.53
N THR A 83 -2.84 3.27 -5.32
CA THR A 83 -2.37 2.49 -4.17
C THR A 83 -0.83 2.43 -4.11
N ASN A 84 -0.18 2.20 -5.25
CA ASN A 84 1.28 2.11 -5.34
C ASN A 84 1.96 3.44 -5.00
N ILE A 85 1.44 4.56 -5.50
CA ILE A 85 1.98 5.89 -5.22
C ILE A 85 1.93 6.17 -3.71
N PHE A 86 0.81 5.87 -3.05
CA PHE A 86 0.69 6.05 -1.60
C PHE A 86 1.67 5.21 -0.81
N LEU A 87 1.82 3.95 -1.20
CA LEU A 87 2.73 3.02 -0.55
C LEU A 87 4.19 3.43 -0.75
N PHE A 88 4.55 3.86 -1.96
CA PHE A 88 5.87 4.38 -2.27
C PHE A 88 6.20 5.65 -1.48
N LEU A 89 5.27 6.62 -1.40
CA LEU A 89 5.47 7.83 -0.60
C LEU A 89 5.63 7.51 0.90
N LEU A 90 4.87 6.54 1.40
CA LEU A 90 5.00 6.06 2.78
C LEU A 90 6.41 5.51 3.05
N ILE A 91 6.90 4.66 2.15
CA ILE A 91 8.24 4.05 2.21
C ILE A 91 9.32 5.13 2.11
N TYR A 92 9.16 6.09 1.21
CA TYR A 92 10.12 7.19 1.05
C TYR A 92 10.23 8.06 2.30
N ARG A 93 9.12 8.23 3.05
CA ARG A 93 9.14 8.94 4.34
C ARG A 93 9.62 8.11 5.52
N PHE A 94 9.89 6.82 5.35
CA PHE A 94 10.40 6.02 6.47
C PHE A 94 11.79 6.49 6.88
N ASN A 95 11.92 6.78 8.18
CA ASN A 95 13.24 6.94 8.78
C ASN A 95 13.89 5.55 8.90
N TRP A 96 14.64 5.19 7.87
CA TRP A 96 15.33 3.91 7.78
C TRP A 96 16.33 3.67 8.90
N GLU A 97 16.92 4.73 9.46
CA GLU A 97 17.85 4.63 10.59
C GLU A 97 17.15 4.14 11.86
N ASN A 98 15.96 4.70 12.15
CA ASN A 98 15.13 4.24 13.28
C ASN A 98 14.67 2.79 13.06
N HIS A 99 14.29 2.45 11.84
CA HIS A 99 13.88 1.08 11.50
C HIS A 99 15.03 0.06 11.63
N ALA A 100 16.25 0.44 11.24
CA ALA A 100 17.44 -0.40 11.42
C ALA A 100 17.78 -0.60 12.90
N LYS A 101 17.74 0.48 13.70
CA LYS A 101 17.94 0.41 15.16
C LYS A 101 16.91 -0.50 15.84
N ALA A 102 15.64 -0.34 15.51
CA ALA A 102 14.57 -1.19 16.03
C ALA A 102 14.74 -2.67 15.66
N ALA A 103 15.25 -2.97 14.46
CA ALA A 103 15.55 -4.34 14.05
C ALA A 103 16.72 -4.95 14.85
N LEU A 104 17.77 -4.17 15.10
CA LEU A 104 18.92 -4.61 15.89
C LEU A 104 18.56 -4.92 17.34
N VAL A 105 17.76 -4.06 17.98
CA VAL A 105 17.27 -4.27 19.36
C VAL A 105 16.49 -5.59 19.47
N ARG A 106 15.64 -5.90 18.49
CA ARG A 106 14.87 -7.16 18.46
C ARG A 106 15.76 -8.40 18.37
N ILE A 107 16.83 -8.32 17.59
CA ILE A 107 17.79 -9.43 17.45
C ILE A 107 18.62 -9.59 18.73
N GLN A 108 19.13 -8.50 19.31
CA GLN A 108 19.92 -8.54 20.55
C GLN A 108 19.13 -9.11 21.73
N PHE A 109 17.86 -8.71 21.89
CA PHE A 109 16.99 -9.27 22.91
C PHE A 109 16.78 -10.78 22.74
N ASN A 110 16.61 -11.25 21.50
CA ASN A 110 16.46 -12.68 21.23
C ASN A 110 17.74 -13.47 21.55
N THR A 111 18.92 -12.94 21.20
CA THR A 111 20.21 -13.57 21.51
C THR A 111 20.44 -13.71 23.02
N ASN A 112 20.16 -12.65 23.80
CA ASN A 112 20.32 -12.67 25.25
C ASN A 112 19.37 -13.68 25.93
N ASN A 113 18.13 -13.80 25.46
CA ASN A 113 17.23 -14.83 25.99
C ASN A 113 17.68 -16.25 25.68
N ILE A 114 18.26 -16.50 24.50
CA ILE A 114 18.77 -17.83 24.14
C ILE A 114 19.97 -18.21 25.01
N SER A 115 20.87 -17.27 25.33
CA SER A 115 21.99 -17.52 26.23
C SER A 115 21.56 -17.74 27.68
N ILE A 116 20.51 -17.06 28.16
CA ILE A 116 19.93 -17.30 29.50
C ILE A 116 19.22 -18.67 29.55
N VAL A 117 18.53 -19.09 28.49
CA VAL A 117 17.90 -20.43 28.43
C VAL A 117 18.94 -21.55 28.39
N THR A 118 20.12 -21.30 27.81
CA THR A 118 21.24 -22.27 27.78
C THR A 118 22.05 -22.29 29.08
N THR A 119 22.03 -21.19 29.84
CA THR A 119 22.75 -21.02 31.11
C THR A 119 21.72 -20.77 32.19
N GLY A 120 21.13 -21.84 32.73
CA GLY A 120 20.08 -21.73 33.74
C GLY A 120 20.55 -20.91 34.95
N ASN A 121 20.18 -19.62 34.98
CA ASN A 121 19.99 -18.80 36.16
C ASN A 121 19.33 -17.49 35.72
N GLY A 122 18.19 -17.19 36.35
CA GLY A 122 17.47 -15.95 36.13
C GLY A 122 18.17 -14.78 36.78
N GLU A 123 18.23 -13.67 36.05
CA GLU A 123 18.17 -12.35 36.65
C GLU A 123 17.46 -11.44 35.65
N SER A 124 16.20 -11.19 35.98
CA SER A 124 15.36 -10.20 35.35
C SER A 124 15.75 -8.85 35.93
N GLU A 125 16.54 -8.05 35.22
CA GLU A 125 16.60 -6.62 35.54
C GLU A 125 16.83 -5.76 34.31
N ASP A 126 15.92 -4.78 34.20
CA ASP A 126 16.10 -3.49 33.57
C ASP A 126 16.43 -3.41 32.08
N THR A 127 15.38 -3.41 31.26
CA THR A 127 15.34 -2.50 30.11
C THR A 127 13.91 -2.02 29.86
N LYS A 128 13.42 -1.14 30.75
CA LYS A 128 12.31 -0.21 30.48
C LYS A 128 12.71 0.92 29.51
N ILE A 129 13.78 0.74 28.75
CA ILE A 129 14.35 1.76 27.89
C ILE A 129 13.84 1.50 26.47
N ASN A 130 12.99 2.44 26.03
CA ASN A 130 12.58 2.68 24.64
C ASN A 130 11.32 2.01 24.08
N SER A 131 10.57 1.21 24.84
CA SER A 131 9.21 0.79 24.41
C SER A 131 8.22 1.97 24.33
N ARG A 132 8.62 3.13 24.86
CA ARG A 132 7.82 4.36 24.91
C ARG A 132 8.06 5.29 23.70
N ASN A 133 9.27 5.30 23.13
CA ASN A 133 9.58 6.15 21.97
C ASN A 133 9.12 5.53 20.64
N ASP A 134 8.98 4.19 20.59
CA ASP A 134 8.32 3.50 19.47
C ASP A 134 6.80 3.76 19.42
N ALA A 135 6.22 4.18 20.56
CA ALA A 135 4.83 4.59 20.67
C ALA A 135 4.62 6.08 20.35
N GLU A 136 5.67 6.86 20.12
CA GLU A 136 5.60 8.31 19.99
C GLU A 136 5.95 8.84 18.58
N GLU A 137 6.23 7.96 17.61
CA GLU A 137 5.98 8.23 16.18
C GLU A 137 4.67 7.58 15.72
N ILE A 138 3.67 7.58 16.61
CA ILE A 138 2.28 7.60 16.19
C ILE A 138 2.05 9.02 15.70
N ILE A 139 2.38 9.30 14.43
CA ILE A 139 1.72 10.42 13.76
C ILE A 139 0.23 10.06 13.86
N PRO A 140 -0.59 10.83 14.62
CA PRO A 140 -1.97 10.46 14.87
C PRO A 140 -2.65 10.22 13.53
N MET A 141 -3.30 9.07 13.42
CA MET A 141 -3.95 8.57 12.19
C MET A 141 -4.89 9.63 11.57
N GLU A 142 -5.39 10.56 12.39
CA GLU A 142 -6.21 11.70 11.99
C GLU A 142 -5.52 12.70 11.04
N SER A 143 -4.21 12.95 11.18
CA SER A 143 -3.52 14.01 10.42
C SER A 143 -3.18 13.60 8.99
N ILE A 144 -2.76 12.34 8.79
CA ILE A 144 -2.34 11.85 7.47
C ILE A 144 -3.54 11.37 6.66
N GLY A 145 -4.48 10.65 7.28
CA GLY A 145 -5.69 10.19 6.60
C GLY A 145 -6.50 11.36 6.04
N LEU A 146 -6.68 12.43 6.83
CA LEU A 146 -7.36 13.64 6.40
C LEU A 146 -6.58 14.41 5.33
N LYS A 147 -5.25 14.53 5.44
CA LYS A 147 -4.43 15.20 4.41
C LYS A 147 -4.41 14.44 3.09
N ILE A 148 -4.37 13.11 3.14
CA ILE A 148 -4.45 12.25 1.95
C ILE A 148 -5.84 12.28 1.35
N LEU A 149 -6.90 12.25 2.15
CA LEU A 149 -8.27 12.43 1.71
C LEU A 149 -8.47 13.79 1.05
N VAL A 150 -7.95 14.86 1.66
CA VAL A 150 -7.99 16.22 1.08
C VAL A 150 -7.20 16.28 -0.22
N LEU A 151 -6.03 15.65 -0.31
CA LEU A 151 -5.23 15.59 -1.53
C LEU A 151 -5.93 14.78 -2.64
N LEU A 152 -6.62 13.70 -2.28
CA LEU A 152 -7.45 12.90 -3.19
C LEU A 152 -8.70 13.63 -3.66
N LEU A 153 -9.39 14.34 -2.76
CA LEU A 153 -10.50 15.22 -3.11
C LEU A 153 -10.01 16.33 -4.06
N PHE A 154 -8.83 16.88 -3.84
CA PHE A 154 -8.23 17.90 -4.71
C PHE A 154 -7.90 17.34 -6.11
N ILE A 155 -7.33 16.14 -6.17
CA ILE A 155 -7.03 15.46 -7.44
C ILE A 155 -8.33 15.11 -8.18
N LEU A 156 -9.36 14.64 -7.49
CA LEU A 156 -10.67 14.39 -8.06
C LEU A 156 -11.31 15.68 -8.60
N PHE A 157 -11.24 16.78 -7.85
CA PHE A 157 -11.77 18.08 -8.29
C PHE A 157 -11.01 18.61 -9.51
N PHE A 158 -9.69 18.42 -9.56
CA PHE A 158 -8.87 18.83 -10.68
C PHE A 158 -9.16 18.02 -11.94
N ILE A 159 -9.31 16.70 -11.81
CA ILE A 159 -9.69 15.81 -12.92
C ILE A 159 -11.10 16.14 -13.41
N ALA A 160 -12.07 16.30 -12.50
CA ALA A 160 -13.44 16.69 -12.84
C ALA A 160 -13.49 18.07 -13.52
N GLY A 161 -12.68 19.02 -13.07
CA GLY A 161 -12.55 20.35 -13.68
C GLY A 161 -11.98 20.30 -15.09
N ILE A 162 -10.94 19.50 -15.33
CA ILE A 162 -10.38 19.30 -16.68
C ILE A 162 -11.40 18.64 -17.62
N ILE A 163 -12.20 17.70 -17.11
CA ILE A 163 -13.23 17.00 -17.90
C ILE A 163 -14.43 17.90 -18.19
N THR A 164 -14.86 18.72 -17.24
CA THR A 164 -16.02 19.64 -17.38
C THR A 164 -15.67 20.90 -18.20
N SER A 165 -14.38 21.21 -18.33
CA SER A 165 -13.87 22.33 -19.13
C SER A 165 -13.78 22.03 -20.64
N LYS A 166 -14.27 20.87 -21.10
CA LYS A 166 -14.45 20.53 -22.52
C LYS A 166 -15.91 20.38 -22.85
#